data_AF-A0A7S2ZP72-F1
#
_entry.id   AF-A0A7S2ZP72-F1
#
_cell.length_a   1.000
_cell.length_b   1.000
_cell.length_c   1.000
_cell.angle_alpha   90.00
_cell.angle_beta   90.00
_cell.angle_gamma   90.00
#
_symmetry.space_group_name_H-M   'P 1'
#
loop_
_entity.id
_entity.type
_entity.pdbx_description
1 polymer ?
#
loop_
_entity_poly.entity_id
_entity_poly.type
_entity_poly.pdbx_seq_one_letter_code
_entity_poly.pdbx_strand_id
1 'polypeptide(L)'
;ESFAEARRHVQGRNQEPVDFSQKIVSLATLAALKPVYDIAQIIVWGNVRGGIGGRVEAAVVGGGSLPMYLENFYDMAGITVFVGYGFTEKSPGISNKGPPHNVPGS
;
A
#
# COMPACT_ATOMS: atom_id res chain seq x y z
N GLU A 1 1.35 -4.54 -15.58
CA GLU A 1 1.13 -3.74 -14.36
C GLU A 1 0.00 -4.35 -13.54
N SER A 2 0.23 -4.55 -12.25
CA SER A 2 -0.82 -4.90 -11.29
C SER A 2 -1.69 -3.67 -10.97
N PHE A 3 -2.95 -3.87 -10.55
CA PHE A 3 -3.82 -2.77 -10.08
C PHE A 3 -3.16 -1.94 -8.97
N ALA A 4 -2.42 -2.59 -8.07
CA ALA A 4 -1.68 -1.92 -6.99
C ALA A 4 -0.55 -1.02 -7.53
N GLU A 5 0.17 -1.44 -8.57
CA GLU A 5 1.20 -0.63 -9.24
C GLU A 5 0.58 0.58 -9.92
N ALA A 6 -0.46 0.36 -10.75
CA ALA A 6 -1.14 1.43 -11.45
C ALA A 6 -1.72 2.49 -10.49
N ARG A 7 -2.24 2.07 -9.32
CA ARG A 7 -2.72 2.99 -8.28
C ARG A 7 -1.59 3.83 -7.70
N ARG A 8 -0.44 3.22 -7.41
CA ARG A 8 0.74 3.92 -6.88
C ARG A 8 1.27 4.97 -7.85
N HIS A 9 1.31 4.65 -9.14
CA HIS A 9 1.73 5.57 -10.21
C HIS A 9 0.87 6.84 -10.26
N VAL A 10 -0.45 6.68 -10.12
CA VAL A 10 -1.39 7.80 -10.10
C VAL A 10 -1.32 8.61 -8.80
N GLN A 11 -1.09 7.94 -7.66
CA GLN A 11 -0.94 8.58 -6.35
C GLN A 11 0.43 9.24 -6.12
N GLY A 12 1.40 9.03 -7.02
CA GLY A 12 2.75 9.55 -6.87
C GLY A 12 3.54 8.90 -5.72
N ARG A 13 3.16 7.68 -5.31
CA ARG A 13 3.78 6.95 -4.19
C ARG A 13 4.88 5.98 -4.66
N ASN A 14 5.62 6.37 -5.70
CA ASN A 14 6.71 5.59 -6.27
C ASN A 14 8.06 6.07 -5.74
N GLN A 15 9.04 5.17 -5.71
CA GLN A 15 10.43 5.54 -5.40
C GLN A 15 10.99 6.43 -6.50
N GLU A 16 10.77 6.03 -7.76
CA GLU A 16 11.20 6.77 -8.92
C GLU A 16 10.03 7.51 -9.58
N PRO A 17 10.26 8.71 -10.13
CA PRO A 17 9.25 9.44 -10.87
C PRO A 17 8.84 8.67 -12.13
N VAL A 18 7.53 8.58 -12.38
CA VAL A 18 6.97 7.93 -13.57
C VAL A 18 6.72 8.93 -14.69
N ASP A 19 7.01 8.50 -15.91
CA ASP A 19 6.76 9.26 -17.13
C ASP A 19 5.27 9.53 -17.35
N PHE A 20 4.98 10.57 -18.14
CA PHE A 20 3.60 10.95 -18.47
C PHE A 20 2.84 9.85 -19.22
N SER A 21 3.50 9.14 -20.13
CA SER A 21 2.91 7.99 -20.85
C SER A 21 2.50 6.87 -19.88
N GLN A 22 3.36 6.56 -18.91
CA GLN A 22 3.10 5.54 -17.90
C GLN A 22 1.93 5.93 -17.00
N LYS A 23 1.76 7.22 -16.68
CA LYS A 23 0.57 7.71 -15.96
C LYS A 23 -0.72 7.46 -16.73
N ILE A 24 -0.74 7.70 -18.05
CA ILE A 24 -1.93 7.42 -18.88
C ILE A 24 -2.23 5.92 -18.91
N VAL A 25 -1.21 5.08 -19.11
CA VAL A 25 -1.36 3.62 -19.08
C VAL A 25 -1.90 3.16 -17.73
N SER A 26 -1.37 3.71 -16.63
CA SER A 26 -1.83 3.39 -15.28
C SER A 26 -3.29 3.79 -15.05
N LEU A 27 -3.72 4.95 -15.56
CA LEU A 27 -5.12 5.37 -15.50
C LEU A 27 -6.04 4.42 -16.28
N ALA A 28 -5.63 4.01 -17.48
CA ALA A 28 -6.38 3.04 -18.28
C ALA A 28 -6.46 1.67 -17.59
N THR A 29 -5.34 1.19 -17.04
CA THR A 29 -5.26 -0.05 -16.26
C THR A 29 -6.18 0.00 -15.04
N LEU A 30 -6.17 1.12 -14.30
CA LEU A 30 -7.07 1.32 -13.17
C LEU A 30 -8.53 1.26 -13.61
N ALA A 31 -8.91 1.99 -14.67
CA ALA A 31 -10.28 2.00 -15.15
C ALA A 31 -10.75 0.59 -15.58
N ALA A 32 -9.90 -0.16 -16.27
CA ALA A 32 -10.22 -1.51 -16.73
C ALA A 32 -10.35 -2.53 -15.58
N LEU A 33 -9.47 -2.46 -14.57
CA LEU A 33 -9.43 -3.42 -13.46
C LEU A 33 -10.28 -3.00 -12.27
N LYS A 34 -10.76 -1.75 -12.21
CA LYS A 34 -11.63 -1.23 -11.14
C LYS A 34 -12.84 -2.10 -10.84
N PRO A 35 -13.65 -2.57 -11.81
CA PRO A 35 -14.81 -3.41 -11.49
C PRO A 35 -14.40 -4.75 -10.85
N VAL A 36 -13.31 -5.37 -11.33
CA VAL A 36 -12.78 -6.61 -10.74
C VAL A 36 -12.28 -6.35 -9.32
N TYR A 37 -11.59 -5.24 -9.10
CA TYR A 37 -11.14 -4.81 -7.78
C TYR A 37 -12.32 -4.57 -6.83
N ASP A 38 -13.39 -3.91 -7.27
CA ASP A 38 -14.58 -3.62 -6.45
C ASP A 38 -15.29 -4.92 -6.04
N ILE A 39 -15.39 -5.91 -6.94
CA ILE A 39 -15.93 -7.24 -6.61
C ILE A 39 -15.02 -7.94 -5.58
N ALA A 40 -13.70 -7.89 -5.78
CA ALA A 40 -12.74 -8.44 -4.82
C ALA A 40 -12.82 -7.73 -3.46
N GLN A 41 -13.14 -6.43 -3.42
CA GLN A 41 -13.33 -5.67 -2.16
C GLN A 41 -14.43 -6.25 -1.29
N ILE A 42 -15.50 -6.74 -1.91
CA ILE A 42 -16.65 -7.30 -1.20
C ILE A 42 -16.35 -8.74 -0.77
N ILE A 43 -15.88 -9.57 -1.71
CA ILE A 43 -15.79 -11.03 -1.48
C ILE A 43 -14.54 -11.40 -0.68
N VAL A 44 -13.37 -10.91 -1.10
CA VAL A 44 -12.08 -11.33 -0.53
C VAL A 44 -11.69 -10.39 0.60
N TRP A 45 -11.61 -9.09 0.32
CA TRP A 45 -11.09 -8.13 1.28
C TRP A 45 -12.06 -7.84 2.41
N GLY A 46 -13.36 -8.00 2.20
CA GLY A 46 -14.38 -7.98 3.26
C GLY A 46 -14.11 -9.06 4.32
N ASN A 47 -13.78 -10.27 3.89
CA ASN A 47 -13.45 -11.39 4.79
C ASN A 47 -12.13 -11.16 5.52
N VAL A 48 -11.09 -10.69 4.81
CA VAL A 48 -9.79 -10.36 5.42
C VAL A 48 -9.94 -9.28 6.49
N ARG A 49 -10.65 -8.19 6.18
CA ARG A 49 -10.94 -7.14 7.16
C ARG A 49 -11.77 -7.66 8.33
N GLY A 50 -12.79 -8.49 8.07
CA GLY A 50 -13.58 -9.15 9.10
C GLY A 50 -12.73 -10.00 10.05
N GLY A 51 -11.75 -10.74 9.53
CA GLY A 51 -10.83 -11.57 10.31
C GLY A 51 -9.93 -10.79 11.28
N ILE A 52 -9.70 -9.49 11.03
CA ILE A 52 -8.94 -8.60 11.91
C ILE A 52 -9.83 -7.61 12.70
N GLY A 53 -11.14 -7.84 12.73
CA GLY A 53 -12.11 -7.04 13.50
C GLY A 53 -12.87 -5.97 12.72
N GLY A 54 -12.63 -5.82 11.42
CA GLY A 54 -13.45 -5.05 10.48
C GLY A 54 -13.26 -3.52 10.50
N ARG A 55 -12.51 -2.99 11.46
CA ARG A 55 -12.31 -1.54 11.67
C ARG A 55 -10.84 -1.10 11.60
N VAL A 56 -9.95 -2.00 11.21
CA VAL A 56 -8.53 -1.69 11.07
C VAL A 56 -8.32 -0.94 9.75
N GLU A 57 -7.85 0.29 9.84
CA GLU A 57 -7.58 1.16 8.67
C GLU A 57 -6.08 1.31 8.39
N ALA A 58 -5.27 1.13 9.42
CA ALA A 58 -3.83 1.22 9.31
C ALA A 58 -3.12 0.25 10.26
N ALA A 59 -1.93 -0.18 9.87
CA ALA A 59 -1.04 -0.99 10.68
C ALA A 59 0.35 -0.33 10.71
N VAL A 60 0.97 -0.30 11.89
CA VAL A 60 2.36 0.13 12.05
C VAL A 60 3.22 -1.11 12.22
N VAL A 61 4.20 -1.27 11.36
CA VAL A 61 5.16 -2.38 11.38
C VAL A 61 6.53 -1.81 11.69
N GLY A 62 7.32 -2.52 12.50
CA GLY A 62 8.71 -2.16 12.77
C GLY A 62 9.62 -3.36 12.93
N GLY A 63 10.88 -3.12 13.31
CA GLY A 63 11.88 -4.16 13.51
C GLY A 63 12.59 -4.65 12.24
N GLY A 64 12.28 -4.09 11.06
CA GLY A 64 12.94 -4.43 9.80
C GLY A 64 12.22 -3.86 8.57
N SER A 65 12.76 -4.13 7.38
CA SER A 65 12.10 -3.79 6.12
C SER A 65 10.94 -4.74 5.84
N LEU A 66 9.84 -4.21 5.31
CA LEU A 66 8.68 -4.98 4.91
C LEU A 66 8.76 -5.28 3.40
N PRO A 67 8.60 -6.54 2.97
CA PRO A 67 8.60 -6.87 1.55
C PRO A 67 7.48 -6.17 0.78
N MET A 68 7.77 -5.68 -0.43
CA MET A 68 6.82 -4.93 -1.26
C MET A 68 5.53 -5.71 -1.56
N TYR A 69 5.60 -7.03 -1.75
CA TYR A 69 4.41 -7.85 -2.03
C TYR A 69 3.41 -7.81 -0.86
N LEU A 70 3.91 -7.69 0.37
CA LEU A 70 3.11 -7.67 1.58
C LEU A 70 2.49 -6.29 1.81
N GLU A 71 3.25 -5.23 1.52
CA GLU A 71 2.71 -3.87 1.46
C GLU A 71 1.58 -3.76 0.42
N ASN A 72 1.78 -4.30 -0.79
CA ASN A 72 0.75 -4.33 -1.84
C ASN A 72 -0.50 -5.11 -1.40
N PHE A 73 -0.34 -6.23 -0.69
CA PHE A 73 -1.46 -7.02 -0.19
C PHE A 73 -2.34 -6.21 0.76
N TYR A 74 -1.76 -5.57 1.77
CA TYR A 74 -2.51 -4.77 2.73
C TYR A 74 -3.09 -3.50 2.09
N ASP A 75 -2.34 -2.87 1.19
CA ASP A 75 -2.81 -1.70 0.44
C ASP A 75 -4.03 -2.06 -0.44
N MET A 76 -4.04 -3.24 -1.05
CA MET A 76 -5.21 -3.78 -1.76
C MET A 76 -6.37 -4.13 -0.83
N ALA A 77 -6.09 -4.61 0.39
CA ALA A 77 -7.08 -4.83 1.43
C ALA A 77 -7.69 -3.54 2.01
N GLY A 78 -7.16 -2.37 1.62
CA GLY A 78 -7.59 -1.07 2.16
C GLY A 78 -7.00 -0.75 3.53
N ILE A 79 -5.90 -1.42 3.90
CA ILE A 79 -5.20 -1.22 5.17
C ILE A 79 -3.87 -0.54 4.85
N THR A 80 -3.69 0.67 5.36
CA THR A 80 -2.43 1.41 5.13
C THR A 80 -1.35 0.89 6.06
N VAL A 81 -0.25 0.40 5.51
CA VAL A 81 0.91 -0.01 6.32
C VAL A 81 1.90 1.13 6.42
N PHE A 82 2.32 1.45 7.64
CA PHE A 82 3.41 2.37 7.95
C PHE A 82 4.58 1.59 8.53
N VAL A 83 5.77 1.75 7.94
CA VAL A 83 6.97 1.06 8.39
C VAL A 83 7.85 2.02 9.18
N GLY A 84 7.99 1.75 10.47
CA GLY A 84 8.82 2.49 11.41
C GLY A 84 10.07 1.70 11.80
N TYR A 85 11.21 2.37 11.81
CA TYR A 85 12.48 1.81 12.26
C TYR A 85 12.87 2.36 13.63
N GLY A 86 13.30 1.47 14.53
CA GLY A 86 13.70 1.79 15.90
C GLY A 86 14.63 0.72 16.46
N PHE A 87 15.37 1.09 17.51
CA PHE A 87 16.26 0.19 18.23
C PHE A 87 15.99 0.29 19.72
N THR A 88 16.12 -0.84 20.42
CA THR A 88 16.07 -0.87 21.88
C THR A 88 17.15 0.02 22.52
N GLU A 89 18.29 0.17 21.85
CA GLU A 89 19.48 0.88 22.30
C GLU A 89 19.42 2.40 22.12
N LYS A 90 18.52 2.91 21.27
CA LYS A 90 18.48 4.34 20.90
C LYS A 90 17.11 4.99 21.10
N SER A 91 16.05 4.36 20.58
CA SER A 91 14.67 4.87 20.66
C SER A 91 13.73 3.91 19.92
N PRO A 92 12.47 3.74 20.37
CA PRO A 92 11.45 2.97 19.66
C PRO A 92 11.10 3.51 18.27
N GLY A 93 11.42 4.78 17.97
CA GLY A 93 11.18 5.38 16.65
C GLY A 93 12.31 6.35 16.26
N ILE A 94 13.03 5.99 15.20
CA ILE A 94 14.16 6.74 14.62
C ILE A 94 13.78 7.26 13.23
N SER A 95 13.05 6.46 12.45
CA SER A 95 12.55 6.83 11.13
C SER A 95 11.18 6.17 10.91
N ASN A 96 10.30 6.79 10.15
CA ASN A 96 9.01 6.21 9.81
C ASN A 96 8.56 6.66 8.42
N LYS A 97 7.92 5.74 7.68
CA LYS A 97 7.23 6.04 6.43
C LYS A 97 5.79 6.45 6.75
N GLY A 98 5.60 7.70 7.16
CA GLY A 98 4.29 8.25 7.49
C GLY A 98 3.65 9.06 6.36
N PRO A 99 2.37 9.45 6.49
CA PRO A 99 1.77 10.45 5.61
C PRO A 99 2.54 11.78 5.68
N PRO A 100 2.70 12.53 4.57
CA PRO A 100 2.15 12.27 3.24
C PRO A 100 3.04 11.41 2.32
N HIS A 101 4.23 10.99 2.77
CA HIS A 101 5.26 10.37 1.93
C HIS A 101 5.42 8.85 2.15
N ASN A 102 4.31 8.11 2.20
CA ASN A 102 4.36 6.66 2.38
C ASN A 102 4.63 5.95 1.04
N VAL A 103 5.90 5.64 0.74
CA VAL A 103 6.33 4.96 -0.50
C VAL A 103 6.60 3.48 -0.22
N PRO A 104 5.86 2.54 -0.84
CA PRO A 104 6.06 1.12 -0.57
C PRO A 104 7.42 0.59 -1.01
N GLY A 105 8.04 -0.26 -0.18
CA GLY A 105 9.33 -0.89 -0.46
C GLY A 105 10.57 0.01 -0.32
N SER A 106 10.43 1.24 0.20
CA SER A 106 11.53 2.17 0.47
C SER A 106 12.25 1.97 1.82
#